data_AF-A0A7S0PC52-F1
#
_entry.id   AF-A0A7S0PC52-F1
#
_cell.length_a   1.000
_cell.length_b   1.000
_cell.length_c   1.000
_cell.angle_alpha   90.00
_cell.angle_beta   90.00
_cell.angle_gamma   90.00
#
_symmetry.space_group_name_H-M   'P 1'
#
loop_
_entity.id
_entity.type
_entity.pdbx_description
1 polymer ?
#
loop_
_entity_poly.entity_id
_entity_poly.type
_entity_poly.pdbx_seq_one_letter_code
_entity_poly.pdbx_strand_id
1 'polypeptide(L)'
;MPATRSSSSARRRSTRALSPPASPGAASVPAAVLSPEETSSVSHAAAPAPAPREQAHDSEGPTAFVVLTTYFAYAMLVLMGHIRDFLGRMAGSRYRVLNGVKGYAPLLQDWENFYTRRLYHRIQDCWNRPIKGPPFSATMEVIDRRPVPRTYQLEPTEKSGKFLNLGSYNYLGFADDWVESCRGAVMKAVDQFSVSSCSSAVDIGLTSLQAELEANVAAFLGKDAAIVYSMGYGTNAASIPALMGP
;
A
#
# COMPACT_ATOMS: atom_id res chain seq x y z
N MET A 1 11.96 -31.55 -46.37
CA MET A 1 11.30 -32.33 -45.30
C MET A 1 10.67 -31.37 -44.30
N PRO A 2 9.35 -31.13 -44.35
CA PRO A 2 8.66 -30.37 -43.30
C PRO A 2 8.03 -31.33 -42.29
N ALA A 3 8.40 -31.19 -41.01
CA ALA A 3 7.82 -31.95 -39.92
C ALA A 3 6.43 -31.40 -39.57
N THR A 4 5.42 -32.25 -39.75
CA THR A 4 4.02 -32.06 -39.40
C THR A 4 3.85 -31.98 -37.87
N ARG A 5 3.37 -30.85 -37.34
CA ARG A 5 2.85 -30.77 -35.96
C ARG A 5 1.34 -30.95 -35.99
N SER A 6 0.91 -32.11 -35.51
CA SER A 6 -0.49 -32.51 -35.29
C SER A 6 -1.13 -31.64 -34.20
N SER A 7 -2.19 -30.90 -34.56
CA SER A 7 -3.09 -30.24 -33.63
C SER A 7 -4.13 -31.24 -33.12
N SER A 8 -4.08 -31.59 -31.84
CA SER A 8 -5.11 -32.38 -31.17
C SER A 8 -6.13 -31.45 -30.51
N SER A 9 -7.28 -31.30 -31.17
CA SER A 9 -8.48 -30.67 -30.63
C SER A 9 -9.26 -31.72 -29.83
N ALA A 10 -9.26 -31.61 -28.50
CA ALA A 10 -10.12 -32.39 -27.63
C ALA A 10 -11.29 -31.52 -27.13
N ARG A 11 -12.31 -31.39 -27.98
CA ARG A 11 -13.58 -30.74 -27.66
C ARG A 11 -14.43 -31.70 -26.82
N ARG A 12 -14.37 -31.58 -25.49
CA ARG A 12 -15.27 -32.35 -24.59
C ARG A 12 -16.58 -31.57 -24.42
N ARG A 13 -17.61 -31.92 -25.21
CA ARG A 13 -19.00 -31.50 -24.97
C ARG A 13 -19.52 -32.24 -23.73
N SER A 14 -19.78 -31.51 -22.66
CA SER A 14 -20.63 -31.96 -21.55
C SER A 14 -21.86 -31.07 -21.55
N THR A 15 -22.94 -31.56 -22.16
CA THR A 15 -24.28 -30.98 -22.01
C THR A 15 -24.84 -31.45 -20.68
N ARG A 16 -24.69 -30.65 -19.63
CA ARG A 16 -25.50 -30.76 -18.42
C ARG A 16 -26.03 -29.38 -18.12
N ALA A 17 -27.34 -29.20 -18.29
CA ALA A 17 -28.04 -27.99 -17.88
C ALA A 17 -27.75 -27.76 -16.39
N LEU A 18 -27.14 -26.61 -16.07
CA LEU A 18 -26.92 -26.16 -14.70
C LEU A 18 -28.25 -25.58 -14.20
N SER A 19 -29.00 -26.39 -13.43
CA SER A 19 -30.04 -25.88 -12.55
C SER A 19 -29.39 -24.98 -11.49
N PRO A 20 -30.05 -23.90 -11.04
CA PRO A 20 -29.51 -23.05 -9.98
C PRO A 20 -29.34 -23.89 -8.69
N PRO A 21 -28.27 -23.70 -7.92
CA PRO A 21 -28.14 -24.36 -6.64
C PRO A 21 -29.28 -23.90 -5.72
N ALA A 22 -29.98 -24.88 -5.14
CA ALA A 22 -31.00 -24.66 -4.13
C ALA A 22 -30.40 -23.89 -2.94
N SER A 23 -31.12 -22.86 -2.47
CA SER A 23 -30.78 -22.09 -1.28
C SER A 23 -30.51 -23.05 -0.11
N PRO A 24 -29.33 -23.01 0.54
CA PRO A 24 -29.16 -23.69 1.80
C PRO A 24 -30.07 -23.00 2.81
N GLY A 25 -30.96 -23.78 3.42
CA GLY A 25 -31.86 -23.31 4.47
C GLY A 25 -31.11 -22.53 5.54
N ALA A 26 -31.75 -21.49 6.05
CA ALA A 26 -31.27 -20.67 7.14
C ALA A 26 -30.94 -21.55 8.36
N ALA A 27 -29.68 -21.96 8.48
CA ALA A 27 -29.13 -22.45 9.72
C ALA A 27 -28.87 -21.21 10.58
N SER A 28 -29.81 -20.94 11.49
CA SER A 28 -29.68 -19.94 12.53
C SER A 28 -28.42 -20.24 13.35
N VAL A 29 -27.37 -19.47 13.13
CA VAL A 29 -26.26 -19.39 14.07
C VAL A 29 -26.83 -18.75 15.34
N PRO A 30 -26.74 -19.37 16.52
CA PRO A 30 -27.26 -18.76 17.73
C PRO A 30 -26.44 -17.49 17.98
N ALA A 31 -27.12 -16.35 17.95
CA ALA A 31 -26.60 -15.12 18.52
C ALA A 31 -26.19 -15.44 19.96
N ALA A 32 -24.93 -15.20 20.31
CA ALA A 32 -24.51 -15.22 21.70
C ALA A 32 -25.25 -14.07 22.40
N VAL A 33 -26.43 -14.38 22.92
CA VAL A 33 -27.20 -13.52 23.81
C VAL A 33 -26.39 -13.43 25.09
N LEU A 34 -25.68 -12.31 25.26
CA LEU A 34 -25.13 -11.93 26.56
C LEU A 34 -26.32 -11.80 27.53
N SER A 35 -26.30 -12.63 28.58
CA SER A 35 -27.33 -12.66 29.62
C SER A 35 -27.46 -11.29 30.31
N PRO A 36 -28.67 -10.83 30.69
CA PRO A 36 -28.88 -9.45 31.18
C PRO A 36 -28.46 -9.17 32.64
N GLU A 37 -27.74 -10.07 33.32
CA GLU A 37 -27.62 -10.04 34.79
C GLU A 37 -26.23 -9.68 35.36
N GLU A 38 -25.34 -9.07 34.57
CA GLU A 38 -24.11 -8.47 35.10
C GLU A 38 -23.87 -7.03 34.61
N THR A 39 -24.92 -6.22 34.48
CA THR A 39 -24.76 -4.77 34.52
C THR A 39 -24.64 -4.33 35.98
N SER A 40 -23.49 -4.63 36.59
CA SER A 40 -23.08 -3.91 37.80
C SER A 40 -22.89 -2.44 37.40
N SER A 41 -23.56 -1.58 38.16
CA SER A 41 -23.65 -0.14 38.01
C SER A 41 -22.31 0.55 37.74
N VAL A 42 -21.93 0.70 36.47
CA VAL A 42 -20.97 1.72 36.08
C VAL A 42 -21.76 3.02 36.00
N SER A 43 -21.66 3.82 37.05
CA SER A 43 -22.10 5.21 37.05
C SER A 43 -21.60 5.87 35.77
N HIS A 44 -22.51 6.25 34.87
CA HIS A 44 -22.24 7.20 33.81
C HIS A 44 -22.03 8.58 34.46
N ALA A 45 -20.89 8.74 35.13
CA ALA A 45 -20.34 10.05 35.39
C ALA A 45 -20.19 10.72 34.03
N ALA A 46 -20.89 11.84 33.84
CA ALA A 46 -20.73 12.66 32.65
C ALA A 46 -19.23 12.85 32.40
N ALA A 47 -18.78 12.48 31.20
CA ALA A 47 -17.40 12.70 30.81
C ALA A 47 -17.08 14.18 31.09
N PRO A 48 -15.98 14.49 31.81
CA PRO A 48 -15.61 15.87 32.05
C PRO A 48 -15.57 16.59 30.71
N ALA A 49 -16.12 17.81 30.68
CA ALA A 49 -16.15 18.62 29.48
C ALA A 49 -14.77 18.59 28.81
N PRO A 50 -14.69 18.36 27.49
CA PRO A 50 -13.40 18.28 26.81
C PRO A 50 -12.61 19.54 27.16
N ALA A 51 -11.38 19.35 27.62
CA ALA A 51 -10.47 20.44 27.90
C ALA A 51 -10.48 21.41 26.70
N PRO A 52 -10.34 22.73 26.94
CA PRO A 52 -10.29 23.70 25.85
C PRO A 52 -9.31 23.17 24.80
N ARG A 53 -9.77 23.00 23.55
CA ARG A 53 -8.92 22.55 22.45
C ARG A 53 -7.66 23.40 22.51
N GLU A 54 -6.54 22.76 22.81
CA GLU A 54 -5.23 23.38 22.74
C GLU A 54 -5.18 24.09 21.39
N GLN A 55 -4.91 25.40 21.43
CA GLN A 55 -4.92 26.25 20.26
C GLN A 55 -4.13 25.54 19.18
N ALA A 56 -4.76 25.37 18.00
CA ALA A 56 -4.15 24.70 16.86
C ALA A 56 -2.71 25.18 16.77
N HIS A 57 -1.75 24.27 16.94
CA HIS A 57 -0.33 24.60 16.90
C HIS A 57 -0.14 25.39 15.61
N ASP A 58 0.03 26.71 15.72
CA ASP A 58 0.22 27.58 14.59
C ASP A 58 1.42 26.98 13.88
N SER A 59 1.14 26.39 12.71
CA SER A 59 2.14 25.64 11.97
C SER A 59 2.98 26.69 11.30
N GLU A 60 3.87 27.32 12.08
CA GLU A 60 4.93 28.15 11.57
C GLU A 60 5.60 27.32 10.48
N GLY A 61 5.45 27.79 9.23
CA GLY A 61 6.03 27.13 8.09
C GLY A 61 7.54 26.94 8.29
N PRO A 62 8.17 26.02 7.54
CA PRO A 62 9.59 25.78 7.69
C PRO A 62 10.35 27.10 7.57
N THR A 63 11.26 27.35 8.52
CA THR A 63 12.08 28.57 8.54
C THR A 63 12.77 28.74 7.18
N ALA A 64 12.93 29.97 6.71
CA ALA A 64 13.60 30.27 5.43
C ALA A 64 14.97 29.58 5.30
N PHE A 65 15.69 29.41 6.40
CA PHE A 65 16.93 28.65 6.47
C PHE A 65 16.77 27.18 6.04
N VAL A 66 15.74 26.49 6.54
CA VAL A 66 15.44 25.09 6.18
C VAL A 66 15.13 25.01 4.69
N VAL A 67 14.26 25.89 4.19
CA VAL A 67 13.89 25.93 2.77
C VAL A 67 15.12 26.14 1.88
N LEU A 68 15.95 27.14 2.19
CA LEU A 68 17.15 27.46 1.42
C LEU A 68 18.17 26.33 1.43
N THR A 69 18.43 25.74 2.60
CA THR A 69 19.39 24.64 2.73
C THR A 69 18.91 23.36 2.04
N THR A 70 17.60 23.07 2.08
CA THR A 70 17.00 21.96 1.33
C THR A 70 17.17 22.14 -0.18
N TYR A 71 16.84 23.31 -0.73
CA TYR A 71 17.03 23.58 -2.16
C TYR A 71 18.51 23.57 -2.57
N PHE A 72 19.39 24.10 -1.73
CA PHE A 72 20.82 24.04 -1.95
C PHE A 72 21.34 22.59 -1.99
N ALA A 73 20.88 21.73 -1.08
CA ALA A 73 21.24 20.32 -1.07
C ALA A 73 20.78 19.61 -2.36
N TYR A 74 19.56 19.87 -2.83
CA TYR A 74 19.09 19.34 -4.12
C TYR A 74 19.93 19.86 -5.29
N ALA A 75 20.21 21.16 -5.35
CA ALA A 75 21.02 21.76 -6.40
C ALA A 75 22.43 21.15 -6.43
N MET A 76 23.05 20.96 -5.26
CA MET A 76 24.37 20.33 -5.14
C MET A 76 24.36 18.88 -5.66
N LEU A 77 23.35 18.08 -5.31
CA LEU A 77 23.22 16.70 -5.78
C LEU A 77 23.07 16.62 -7.30
N VAL A 78 22.25 17.49 -7.88
CA VAL A 78 22.03 17.57 -9.34
C VAL A 78 23.30 18.04 -10.05
N LEU A 79 23.95 19.10 -9.56
CA LEU A 79 25.19 19.61 -10.10
C LEU A 79 26.29 18.54 -10.09
N MET A 80 26.48 17.86 -8.96
CA MET A 80 27.47 16.79 -8.84
C MET A 80 27.15 15.59 -9.75
N GLY A 81 25.86 15.31 -9.95
CA GLY A 81 25.39 14.33 -10.92
C GLY A 81 25.83 14.66 -12.35
N HIS A 82 25.64 15.92 -12.78
CA HIS A 82 26.06 16.39 -14.10
C HIS A 82 27.57 16.43 -14.28
N ILE A 83 28.32 16.89 -13.26
CA ILE A 83 29.79 16.86 -13.26
C ILE A 83 30.28 15.42 -13.45
N ARG A 84 29.71 14.45 -12.73
CA ARG A 84 30.09 13.03 -12.85
C ARG A 84 29.74 12.45 -14.22
N ASP A 85 28.63 12.85 -14.84
CA ASP A 85 28.29 12.45 -16.20
C ASP A 85 29.24 13.07 -17.23
N PHE A 86 29.60 14.35 -17.07
CA PHE A 86 30.57 15.03 -17.91
C PHE A 86 31.97 14.37 -17.84
N LEU A 87 32.50 14.17 -16.62
CA LEU A 87 33.77 13.46 -16.40
C LEU A 87 33.70 12.02 -16.92
N GLY A 88 32.57 11.34 -16.71
CA GLY A 88 32.36 9.98 -17.20
C GLY A 88 32.32 9.86 -18.72
N ARG A 89 31.81 10.88 -19.43
CA ARG A 89 31.86 10.98 -20.90
C ARG A 89 33.29 11.14 -21.39
N MET A 90 34.11 11.96 -20.73
CA MET A 90 35.52 12.17 -21.09
C MET A 90 36.40 10.95 -20.80
N ALA A 91 36.18 10.28 -19.66
CA ALA A 91 36.99 9.15 -19.20
C ALA A 91 36.59 7.77 -19.81
N GLY A 92 35.72 7.74 -20.82
CA GLY A 92 35.31 6.49 -21.46
C GLY A 92 34.52 5.53 -20.56
N SER A 93 33.72 6.07 -19.63
CA SER A 93 32.97 5.29 -18.64
C SER A 93 31.87 4.40 -19.27
N ARG A 94 31.36 3.46 -18.48
CA ARG A 94 30.20 2.57 -18.79
C ARG A 94 28.94 3.29 -19.28
N TYR A 95 28.91 4.61 -19.19
CA TYR A 95 27.81 5.49 -19.57
C TYR A 95 27.96 6.10 -20.96
N ARG A 96 28.93 5.69 -21.77
CA ARG A 96 29.05 6.14 -23.16
C ARG A 96 27.84 5.76 -24.03
N VAL A 97 27.12 4.70 -23.64
CA VAL A 97 25.93 4.17 -24.33
C VAL A 97 24.64 4.99 -24.02
N LEU A 98 24.75 6.06 -23.23
CA LEU A 98 23.59 6.92 -22.90
C LEU A 98 23.06 7.70 -24.09
N ASN A 99 23.92 7.99 -25.07
CA ASN A 99 23.47 8.55 -26.34
C ASN A 99 22.93 7.35 -27.12
N GLY A 100 21.60 7.22 -27.16
CA GLY A 100 20.88 6.05 -27.66
C GLY A 100 21.50 5.39 -28.88
N VAL A 101 21.32 4.06 -28.97
CA VAL A 101 21.81 3.29 -30.12
C VAL A 101 21.21 3.86 -31.40
N LYS A 102 22.06 4.24 -32.36
CA LYS A 102 21.63 4.84 -33.64
C LYS A 102 20.59 3.95 -34.31
N GLY A 103 19.39 4.49 -34.56
CA GLY A 103 18.28 3.76 -35.18
C GLY A 103 17.21 3.22 -34.23
N TYR A 104 17.35 3.40 -32.91
CA TYR A 104 16.36 3.00 -31.91
C TYR A 104 15.77 4.20 -31.17
N ALA A 105 14.49 4.12 -30.84
CA ALA A 105 13.85 5.10 -29.96
C ALA A 105 14.42 4.97 -28.53
N PRO A 106 14.64 6.08 -27.82
CA PRO A 106 15.07 6.04 -26.42
C PRO A 106 13.99 5.37 -25.56
N LEU A 107 14.39 4.38 -24.75
CA LEU A 107 13.48 3.66 -23.85
C LEU A 107 13.08 4.46 -22.61
N LEU A 108 13.89 5.45 -22.23
CA LEU A 108 13.74 6.28 -21.03
C LEU A 108 13.97 7.75 -21.40
N GLN A 109 13.24 8.66 -20.76
CA GLN A 109 13.53 10.08 -20.90
C GLN A 109 14.87 10.44 -20.25
N ASP A 110 15.56 11.45 -20.78
CA ASP A 110 16.90 11.83 -20.32
C ASP A 110 16.94 12.17 -18.83
N TRP A 111 15.91 12.87 -18.33
CA TRP A 111 15.79 13.23 -16.92
C TRP A 111 15.53 12.01 -16.02
N GLU A 112 14.61 11.13 -16.39
CA GLU A 112 14.29 9.92 -15.62
C GLU A 112 15.51 9.00 -15.49
N ASN A 113 16.27 8.87 -16.59
CA ASN A 113 17.50 8.10 -16.62
C ASN A 113 18.57 8.75 -15.74
N PHE A 114 18.74 10.07 -15.80
CA PHE A 114 19.63 10.82 -14.93
C PHE A 114 19.27 10.65 -13.45
N TYR A 115 18.00 10.87 -13.11
CA TYR A 115 17.46 10.75 -11.76
C TYR A 115 17.71 9.35 -11.20
N THR A 116 17.35 8.31 -11.95
CA THR A 116 17.53 6.92 -11.53
C THR A 116 19.00 6.61 -11.25
N ARG A 117 19.89 7.00 -12.17
CA ARG A 117 21.33 6.69 -12.09
C ARG A 117 22.08 7.46 -11.02
N ARG A 118 21.74 8.74 -10.80
CA ARG A 118 22.55 9.66 -9.98
C ARG A 118 21.95 9.95 -8.61
N LEU A 119 20.62 9.92 -8.50
CA LEU A 119 19.90 10.20 -7.27
C LEU A 119 19.34 8.90 -6.69
N TYR A 120 18.45 8.22 -7.41
CA TYR A 120 17.69 7.08 -6.90
C TYR A 120 18.58 5.94 -6.37
N HIS A 121 19.56 5.47 -7.15
CA HIS A 121 20.42 4.36 -6.69
C HIS A 121 21.25 4.65 -5.44
N ARG A 122 21.37 5.92 -5.01
CA ARG A 122 22.01 6.29 -3.73
C ARG A 122 21.05 6.14 -2.55
N ILE A 123 19.77 6.45 -2.76
CA ILE A 123 18.73 6.44 -1.72
C ILE A 123 17.90 5.15 -1.72
N GLN A 124 17.99 4.35 -2.78
CA GLN A 124 17.22 3.11 -2.94
C GLN A 124 17.40 2.16 -1.77
N ASP A 125 18.57 2.20 -1.10
CA ASP A 125 18.79 1.36 0.06
C ASP A 125 17.90 1.76 1.24
N CYS A 126 17.57 3.04 1.41
CA CYS A 126 16.71 3.51 2.48
C CYS A 126 15.22 3.24 2.18
N TRP A 127 14.78 3.40 0.94
CA TRP A 127 13.35 3.40 0.59
C TRP A 127 12.79 2.00 0.30
N ASN A 128 13.63 1.09 -0.18
CA ASN A 128 13.18 -0.21 -0.65
C ASN A 128 13.56 -1.35 0.31
N ARG A 129 13.82 -1.08 1.60
CA ARG A 129 14.24 -2.16 2.51
C ARG A 129 13.05 -3.08 2.77
N PRO A 130 13.19 -4.39 2.51
CA PRO A 130 12.17 -5.34 2.90
C PRO A 130 12.01 -5.35 4.42
N ILE A 131 10.78 -5.44 4.88
CA ILE A 131 10.43 -5.55 6.30
C ILE A 131 9.90 -6.95 6.60
N LYS A 132 10.10 -7.40 7.84
CA LYS A 132 9.54 -8.64 8.39
C LYS A 132 8.54 -8.31 9.50
N GLY A 133 7.55 -9.19 9.65
CA GLY A 133 6.53 -9.05 10.70
C GLY A 133 5.44 -8.02 10.38
N PRO A 134 4.63 -7.63 11.37
CA PRO A 134 3.55 -6.68 11.20
C PRO A 134 4.10 -5.30 10.78
N PRO A 135 3.73 -4.77 9.60
CA PRO A 135 4.36 -3.59 9.02
C PRO A 135 4.09 -2.28 9.78
N PHE A 136 3.21 -2.31 10.79
CA PHE A 136 2.70 -1.13 11.49
C PHE A 136 2.91 -1.17 13.01
N SER A 137 3.56 -2.20 13.55
CA SER A 137 3.91 -2.23 14.98
C SER A 137 4.81 -1.03 15.34
N ALA A 138 4.80 -0.65 16.63
CA ALA A 138 5.70 0.35 17.20
C ALA A 138 7.17 0.07 16.85
N THR A 139 7.54 -1.20 16.72
CA THR A 139 8.86 -1.60 16.24
C THR A 139 8.76 -2.43 14.97
N MET A 140 9.59 -2.13 13.97
CA MET A 140 9.67 -2.88 12.73
C MET A 140 10.98 -3.64 12.62
N GLU A 141 10.96 -4.81 12.01
CA GLU A 141 12.16 -5.55 11.66
C GLU A 141 12.51 -5.31 10.19
N VAL A 142 13.69 -4.74 9.94
CA VAL A 142 14.14 -4.36 8.60
C VAL A 142 15.27 -5.28 8.18
N ILE A 143 15.15 -5.85 6.97
CA ILE A 143 16.16 -6.74 6.41
C ILE A 143 17.32 -5.93 5.84
N ASP A 144 18.53 -6.28 6.26
CA ASP A 144 19.76 -5.71 5.70
C ASP A 144 19.96 -6.19 4.28
N ARG A 145 20.54 -5.33 3.43
CA ARG A 145 20.83 -5.68 2.04
C ARG A 145 22.30 -5.53 1.71
N ARG A 146 22.77 -6.37 0.79
CA ARG A 146 24.12 -6.29 0.25
C ARG A 146 24.09 -5.85 -1.21
N PRO A 147 25.03 -5.00 -1.65
CA PRO A 147 25.15 -4.62 -3.05
C PRO A 147 25.70 -5.79 -3.86
N VAL A 148 25.06 -6.09 -5.00
CA VAL A 148 25.53 -7.10 -5.94
C VAL A 148 26.60 -6.49 -6.85
N PRO A 149 27.82 -7.07 -6.93
CA PRO A 149 28.91 -6.50 -7.71
C PRO A 149 28.52 -6.22 -9.17
N ARG A 150 28.94 -5.05 -9.67
CA ARG A 150 28.71 -4.57 -11.05
C ARG A 150 27.25 -4.32 -11.45
N THR A 151 26.29 -4.43 -10.53
CA THR A 151 24.88 -4.08 -10.76
C THR A 151 24.43 -2.96 -9.81
N TYR A 152 23.17 -2.54 -9.91
CA TYR A 152 22.52 -1.67 -8.93
C TYR A 152 21.57 -2.42 -8.00
N GLN A 153 21.54 -3.75 -8.10
CA GLN A 153 20.65 -4.59 -7.30
C GLN A 153 21.18 -4.70 -5.87
N LEU A 154 20.23 -4.71 -4.93
CA LEU A 154 20.46 -4.92 -3.51
C LEU A 154 19.77 -6.21 -3.11
N GLU A 155 20.54 -7.23 -2.78
CA GLU A 155 20.02 -8.52 -2.35
C GLU A 155 19.70 -8.50 -0.86
N PRO A 156 18.52 -9.01 -0.44
CA PRO A 156 18.22 -9.25 0.97
C PRO A 156 19.24 -10.20 1.57
N THR A 157 19.68 -9.90 2.78
CA THR A 157 20.52 -10.79 3.58
C THR A 157 19.68 -11.53 4.62
N GLU A 158 20.26 -12.52 5.29
CA GLU A 158 19.60 -13.18 6.41
C GLU A 158 19.54 -12.31 7.67
N LYS A 159 20.38 -11.26 7.73
CA LYS A 159 20.45 -10.33 8.87
C LYS A 159 19.30 -9.34 8.81
N SER A 160 18.72 -9.08 9.97
CA SER A 160 17.71 -8.05 10.16
C SER A 160 17.96 -7.30 11.46
N GLY A 161 17.59 -6.02 11.46
CA GLY A 161 17.66 -5.13 12.61
C GLY A 161 16.28 -4.69 13.05
N LYS A 162 16.10 -4.48 14.36
CA LYS A 162 14.87 -3.95 14.95
C LYS A 162 14.98 -2.43 15.08
N PHE A 163 14.03 -1.71 14.51
CA PHE A 163 14.00 -0.25 14.47
C PHE A 163 12.66 0.30 14.99
N LEU A 164 12.68 1.53 15.50
CA LEU A 164 11.47 2.24 15.92
C LEU A 164 10.71 2.73 14.68
N ASN A 165 9.40 2.49 14.63
CA ASN A 165 8.54 2.94 13.55
C ASN A 165 7.94 4.31 13.84
N LEU A 166 8.45 5.35 13.18
CA LEU A 166 7.94 6.72 13.28
C LEU A 166 6.92 7.08 12.18
N GLY A 167 6.62 6.13 11.28
CA GLY A 167 5.75 6.35 10.12
C GLY A 167 4.47 5.51 10.11
N SER A 168 4.10 4.92 11.24
CA SER A 168 2.93 4.04 11.35
C SER A 168 1.64 4.80 11.66
N TYR A 169 0.53 4.32 11.09
CA TYR A 169 -0.84 4.73 11.43
C TYR A 169 -1.51 3.75 12.44
N ASN A 170 -0.74 3.09 13.30
CA ASN A 170 -1.25 2.10 14.26
C ASN A 170 -1.86 2.74 15.52
N TYR A 171 -2.86 3.61 15.35
CA TYR A 171 -3.51 4.30 16.46
C TYR A 171 -4.29 3.36 17.39
N LEU A 172 -4.80 2.26 16.84
CA LEU A 172 -5.61 1.27 17.57
C LEU A 172 -4.78 0.15 18.20
N GLY A 173 -3.46 0.11 17.95
CA GLY A 173 -2.59 -0.92 18.51
C GLY A 173 -2.69 -2.30 17.83
N PHE A 174 -3.61 -2.52 16.89
CA PHE A 174 -3.84 -3.83 16.25
C PHE A 174 -2.62 -4.45 15.56
N ALA A 175 -1.63 -3.65 15.18
CA ALA A 175 -0.39 -4.17 14.62
C ALA A 175 0.59 -4.71 15.66
N ASP A 176 0.50 -4.26 16.92
CA ASP A 176 1.38 -4.69 18.01
C ASP A 176 0.92 -6.03 18.59
N ASP A 177 -0.40 -6.22 18.73
CA ASP A 177 -1.03 -7.45 19.20
C ASP A 177 -1.57 -8.32 18.06
N TRP A 178 -1.13 -8.08 16.82
CA TRP A 178 -1.64 -8.68 15.56
C TRP A 178 -1.99 -10.17 15.69
N VAL A 179 -1.11 -10.95 16.33
CA VAL A 179 -1.25 -12.40 16.48
C VAL A 179 -2.50 -12.78 17.29
N GLU A 180 -2.85 -11.99 18.30
CA GLU A 180 -3.95 -12.25 19.24
C GLU A 180 -5.23 -11.51 18.85
N SER A 181 -5.12 -10.28 18.36
CA SER A 181 -6.28 -9.42 18.11
C SER A 181 -7.05 -9.80 16.84
N CYS A 182 -6.42 -9.67 15.68
CA CYS A 182 -7.12 -9.67 14.41
C CYS A 182 -6.60 -10.69 13.39
N ARG A 183 -5.41 -11.28 13.58
CA ARG A 183 -4.83 -12.25 12.63
C ARG A 183 -5.78 -13.37 12.29
N GLY A 184 -6.44 -13.99 13.28
CA GLY A 184 -7.33 -15.12 13.04
C GLY A 184 -8.50 -14.75 12.12
N ALA A 185 -9.15 -13.62 12.40
CA ALA A 185 -10.26 -13.11 11.59
C ALA A 185 -9.79 -12.69 10.18
N VAL A 186 -8.67 -11.97 10.08
CA VAL A 186 -8.13 -11.50 8.80
C VAL A 186 -7.69 -12.66 7.92
N MET A 187 -6.95 -13.65 8.46
CA MET A 187 -6.51 -14.79 7.68
C MET A 187 -7.70 -15.62 7.17
N LYS A 188 -8.73 -15.81 7.99
CA LYS A 188 -9.98 -16.46 7.55
C LYS A 188 -10.67 -15.70 6.43
N ALA A 189 -10.70 -14.37 6.51
CA ALA A 189 -11.25 -13.54 5.43
C ALA A 189 -10.41 -13.62 4.15
N VAL A 190 -9.07 -13.63 4.26
CA VAL A 190 -8.17 -13.82 3.12
C VAL A 190 -8.37 -15.18 2.46
N ASP A 191 -8.52 -16.25 3.24
CA ASP A 191 -8.80 -17.59 2.72
C ASP A 191 -10.13 -17.65 1.95
N GLN A 192 -11.13 -16.87 2.39
CA GLN A 192 -12.45 -16.83 1.76
C GLN A 192 -12.53 -15.91 0.54
N PHE A 193 -11.95 -14.72 0.61
CA PHE A 193 -12.14 -13.65 -0.39
C PHE A 193 -10.89 -13.36 -1.24
N SER A 194 -9.76 -14.02 -0.97
CA SER A 194 -8.45 -13.73 -1.56
C SER A 194 -7.91 -12.34 -1.20
N VAL A 195 -6.66 -12.08 -1.58
CA VAL A 195 -6.00 -10.77 -1.40
C VAL A 195 -6.34 -9.79 -2.53
N SER A 196 -6.93 -10.26 -3.63
CA SER A 196 -7.30 -9.43 -4.77
C SER A 196 -8.48 -10.00 -5.53
N SER A 197 -9.36 -9.11 -5.98
CA SER A 197 -10.47 -9.39 -6.88
C SER A 197 -10.06 -9.43 -8.36
N CYS A 198 -8.81 -9.06 -8.69
CA CYS A 198 -8.25 -8.99 -10.06
C CYS A 198 -9.06 -8.14 -11.06
N SER A 199 -10.03 -7.35 -10.61
CA SER A 199 -10.85 -6.47 -11.44
C SER A 199 -11.45 -5.33 -10.61
N SER A 200 -11.95 -4.30 -11.30
CA SER A 200 -12.52 -3.12 -10.65
C SER A 200 -13.92 -3.39 -10.09
N ALA A 201 -14.34 -2.57 -9.12
CA ALA A 201 -15.69 -2.64 -8.58
C ALA A 201 -16.77 -2.36 -9.65
N VAL A 202 -16.43 -1.62 -10.71
CA VAL A 202 -17.35 -1.34 -11.82
C VAL A 202 -17.62 -2.60 -12.64
N ASP A 203 -16.61 -3.45 -12.81
CA ASP A 203 -16.71 -4.63 -13.68
C ASP A 203 -17.35 -5.83 -12.97
N ILE A 204 -17.00 -6.05 -11.69
CA ILE A 204 -17.38 -7.26 -10.95
C ILE A 204 -18.10 -7.00 -9.61
N GLY A 205 -18.32 -5.73 -9.27
CA GLY A 205 -18.94 -5.34 -8.01
C GLY A 205 -17.99 -5.36 -6.81
N LEU A 206 -18.58 -5.14 -5.63
CA LEU A 206 -17.90 -5.17 -4.33
C LEU A 206 -18.14 -6.50 -3.62
N THR A 207 -17.25 -6.85 -2.68
CA THR A 207 -17.40 -8.06 -1.87
C THR A 207 -18.50 -7.88 -0.81
N SER A 208 -19.07 -8.98 -0.33
CA SER A 208 -20.01 -8.94 0.80
C SER A 208 -19.37 -8.35 2.07
N LEU A 209 -18.06 -8.57 2.26
CA LEU A 209 -17.29 -8.01 3.37
C LEU A 209 -17.22 -6.48 3.31
N GLN A 210 -17.10 -5.91 2.11
CA GLN A 210 -17.13 -4.45 1.92
C GLN A 210 -18.49 -3.87 2.31
N ALA A 211 -19.59 -4.52 1.89
CA ALA A 211 -20.94 -4.08 2.24
C ALA A 211 -21.21 -4.14 3.75
N GLU A 212 -20.73 -5.19 4.42
CA GLU A 212 -20.81 -5.31 5.88
C GLU A 212 -19.99 -4.21 6.59
N LEU A 213 -18.78 -3.93 6.10
CA LEU A 213 -17.95 -2.85 6.62
C LEU A 213 -18.65 -1.48 6.49
N GLU A 214 -19.22 -1.18 5.33
CA GLU A 214 -19.94 0.06 5.08
C GLU A 214 -21.17 0.21 5.99
N ALA A 215 -21.94 -0.86 6.17
CA ALA A 215 -23.07 -0.87 7.10
C ALA A 215 -22.64 -0.63 8.56
N ASN A 216 -21.56 -1.28 9.01
CA ASN A 216 -21.01 -1.10 10.35
C ASN A 216 -20.49 0.33 10.58
N VAL A 217 -19.83 0.93 9.58
CA VAL A 217 -19.36 2.32 9.64
C VAL A 217 -20.55 3.29 9.68
N ALA A 218 -21.58 3.07 8.87
CA ALA A 218 -22.78 3.89 8.87
C ALA A 218 -23.48 3.85 10.23
N ALA A 219 -23.64 2.67 10.81
CA ALA A 219 -24.22 2.47 12.14
C ALA A 219 -23.38 3.15 13.24
N PHE A 220 -22.05 2.98 13.21
CA PHE A 220 -21.14 3.62 14.16
C PHE A 220 -21.23 5.15 14.12
N LEU A 221 -21.37 5.74 12.93
CA LEU A 221 -21.49 7.18 12.74
C LEU A 221 -22.92 7.72 12.91
N GLY A 222 -23.92 6.85 13.08
CA GLY A 222 -25.33 7.24 13.10
C GLY A 222 -25.80 7.89 11.79
N LYS A 223 -25.35 7.36 10.65
CA LYS A 223 -25.70 7.84 9.29
C LYS A 223 -26.47 6.76 8.53
N ASP A 224 -27.27 7.20 7.56
CA ASP A 224 -28.11 6.29 6.75
C ASP A 224 -27.26 5.36 5.85
N ALA A 225 -26.12 5.85 5.38
CA ALA A 225 -25.18 5.10 4.55
C ALA A 225 -23.74 5.62 4.71
N ALA A 226 -22.77 4.76 4.41
CA ALA A 226 -21.36 5.11 4.32
C ALA A 226 -20.73 4.42 3.10
N ILE A 227 -19.69 5.03 2.56
CA ILE A 227 -18.85 4.45 1.50
C ILE A 227 -17.42 4.44 2.01
N VAL A 228 -16.72 3.31 1.89
CA VAL A 228 -15.35 3.16 2.38
C VAL A 228 -14.38 3.10 1.21
N TYR A 229 -13.41 4.02 1.20
CA TYR A 229 -12.33 4.05 0.21
C TYR A 229 -11.03 3.51 0.81
N SER A 230 -10.25 2.79 0.01
CA SER A 230 -8.97 2.21 0.42
C SER A 230 -7.84 3.25 0.58
N MET A 231 -7.99 4.43 0.00
CA MET A 231 -7.01 5.51 0.06
C MET A 231 -7.72 6.88 0.14
N GLY A 232 -7.22 7.78 0.99
CA GLY A 232 -7.82 9.10 1.19
C GLY A 232 -7.89 9.97 -0.08
N TYR A 233 -6.94 9.84 -1.00
CA TYR A 233 -7.03 10.50 -2.32
C TYR A 233 -8.23 10.02 -3.12
N GLY A 234 -8.53 8.71 -3.07
CA GLY A 234 -9.65 8.09 -3.76
C GLY A 234 -10.99 8.65 -3.33
N THR A 235 -11.15 9.02 -2.05
CA THR A 235 -12.37 9.65 -1.53
C THR A 235 -12.73 10.91 -2.30
N ASN A 236 -11.79 11.83 -2.46
CA ASN A 236 -12.05 13.10 -3.14
C ASN A 236 -12.19 12.92 -4.64
N ALA A 237 -11.28 12.14 -5.24
CA ALA A 237 -11.25 11.90 -6.67
C ALA A 237 -12.50 11.16 -7.18
N ALA A 238 -13.11 10.29 -6.37
CA ALA A 238 -14.34 9.60 -6.72
C ALA A 238 -15.60 10.38 -6.31
N SER A 239 -15.66 10.93 -5.10
CA SER A 239 -16.90 11.50 -4.55
C SER A 239 -17.23 12.87 -5.13
N ILE A 240 -16.24 13.76 -5.31
CA ILE A 240 -16.50 15.13 -5.77
C ILE A 240 -17.09 15.13 -7.19
N PRO A 241 -16.50 14.45 -8.18
CA PRO A 241 -17.09 14.42 -9.52
C PRO A 241 -18.49 13.76 -9.55
N ALA A 242 -18.70 12.74 -8.71
CA ALA A 242 -20.00 12.06 -8.63
C ALA A 242 -21.13 12.97 -8.09
N LEU A 243 -20.79 13.91 -7.20
CA LEU A 243 -21.76 14.85 -6.62
C LEU A 243 -21.96 16.12 -7.46
N MET A 244 -20.88 16.62 -8.08
CA MET A 244 -20.89 17.90 -8.77
C MET A 244 -21.40 17.81 -10.22
N GLY A 245 -21.52 16.60 -10.76
CA GLY A 245 -21.88 16.41 -12.17
C GLY A 245 -20.71 16.71 -13.13
N PRO A 246 -20.93 16.53 -14.43
CA PRO A 246 -19.93 16.81 -15.47
C PRO A 246 -19.59 18.29 -15.62
#